data_AF-A0A7W0ZCJ1-F1
#
_entry.id   AF-A0A7W0ZCJ1-F1
#
_cell.length_a   1.000
_cell.length_b   1.000
_cell.length_c   1.000
_cell.angle_alpha   90.00
_cell.angle_beta   90.00
_cell.angle_gamma   90.00
#
_symmetry.space_group_name_H-M   'P 1'
#
loop_
_entity.id
_entity.type
_entity.pdbx_description
1 polymer ?
#
loop_
_entity_poly.entity_id
_entity_poly.type
_entity_poly.pdbx_seq_one_letter_code
_entity_poly.pdbx_strand_id
1 'polypeptide(L)'
;MVAPEPLVEPDDDPLDAPSAAPRAGVPGLWGLGERLTWIAGLVLAVSAFTGWYSGTGEGVDVSVIGWHTGVLGKLVFFIGLALVALVVLRLTGVDLPAAVPESLVVIALGSAAFICTLVRAISIPDEFFFAGRGIGLWISLVAALAAIAAGLLEVSEEL
;
A
#
# COMPACT_ATOMS: atom_id res chain seq x y z
N MET A 1 -41.71 -67.56 1.31
CA MET A 1 -41.21 -66.47 0.43
C MET A 1 -41.17 -65.22 1.29
N VAL A 2 -39.97 -64.75 1.64
CA VAL A 2 -39.77 -63.49 2.37
C VAL A 2 -39.82 -62.38 1.33
N ALA A 3 -40.69 -61.38 1.53
CA ALA A 3 -40.70 -60.20 0.68
C ALA A 3 -39.39 -59.41 0.92
N PRO A 4 -38.71 -58.92 -0.12
CA PRO A 4 -37.54 -58.06 0.07
C PRO A 4 -37.96 -56.79 0.80
N GLU A 5 -37.23 -56.42 1.85
CA GLU A 5 -37.42 -55.16 2.57
C GLU A 5 -37.31 -54.00 1.57
N PRO A 6 -38.22 -53.01 1.61
CA PRO A 6 -38.08 -51.83 0.78
C PRO A 6 -36.78 -51.11 1.18
N LEU A 7 -35.96 -50.80 0.18
CA LEU A 7 -34.80 -49.94 0.36
C LEU A 7 -35.33 -48.61 0.91
N VAL A 8 -34.96 -48.28 2.14
CA VAL A 8 -35.13 -46.92 2.67
C VAL A 8 -34.21 -46.05 1.84
N GLU A 9 -34.77 -45.33 0.87
CA GLU A 9 -34.04 -44.22 0.24
C GLU A 9 -33.69 -43.25 1.35
N PRO A 10 -32.41 -42.87 1.51
CA PRO A 10 -32.08 -41.76 2.40
C PRO A 10 -32.91 -40.57 1.92
N ASP A 11 -33.71 -40.00 2.81
CA ASP A 11 -34.36 -38.71 2.60
C ASP A 11 -33.22 -37.72 2.34
N ASP A 12 -32.90 -37.48 1.06
CA ASP A 12 -32.10 -36.35 0.63
C ASP A 12 -32.96 -35.10 0.83
N ASP A 13 -33.22 -34.75 2.09
CA ASP A 13 -33.90 -33.52 2.45
C ASP A 13 -33.04 -32.39 1.87
N PRO A 14 -33.53 -31.57 0.92
CA PRO A 14 -32.76 -30.47 0.34
C PRO A 14 -32.30 -29.46 1.39
N LEU A 15 -32.83 -29.57 2.61
CA LEU A 15 -32.51 -28.78 3.79
C LEU A 15 -31.23 -29.23 4.52
N ASP A 16 -30.69 -30.42 4.21
CA ASP A 16 -29.44 -30.95 4.81
C ASP A 16 -28.22 -30.81 3.87
N ALA A 17 -28.38 -30.17 2.71
CA ALA A 17 -27.24 -29.61 2.00
C ALA A 17 -26.58 -28.60 2.95
N PRO A 18 -25.29 -28.76 3.33
CA PRO A 18 -24.62 -27.79 4.18
C PRO A 18 -24.75 -26.46 3.48
N SER A 19 -25.64 -25.62 4.03
CA SER A 19 -25.95 -24.29 3.53
C SER A 19 -24.63 -23.66 3.19
N ALA A 20 -24.36 -23.49 1.88
CA ALA A 20 -23.11 -22.99 1.39
C ALA A 20 -22.88 -21.69 2.14
N ALA A 21 -21.99 -21.77 3.13
CA ALA A 21 -21.80 -20.68 4.08
C ALA A 21 -21.53 -19.47 3.20
N PRO A 22 -22.29 -18.37 3.34
CA PRO A 22 -21.91 -17.14 2.67
C PRO A 22 -20.45 -16.93 3.07
N ARG A 23 -19.52 -17.02 2.11
CA ARG A 23 -18.17 -16.50 2.29
C ARG A 23 -18.33 -14.99 2.35
N ALA A 24 -18.94 -14.53 3.44
CA ALA A 24 -18.87 -13.16 3.87
C ALA A 24 -17.46 -13.01 4.41
N GLY A 25 -16.50 -12.84 3.49
CA GLY A 25 -15.26 -12.15 3.82
C GLY A 25 -15.69 -10.87 4.52
N VAL A 26 -15.32 -10.75 5.78
CA VAL A 26 -15.73 -9.66 6.67
C VAL A 26 -15.43 -8.35 5.92
N PRO A 27 -16.44 -7.53 5.56
CA PRO A 27 -16.20 -6.20 5.04
C PRO A 27 -15.88 -5.32 6.25
N GLY A 28 -14.74 -5.59 6.86
CA GLY A 28 -14.21 -4.84 7.96
C GLY A 28 -13.23 -3.85 7.37
N LEU A 29 -13.41 -2.58 7.71
CA LEU A 29 -12.49 -1.45 7.50
C LEU A 29 -11.09 -1.64 8.14
N TRP A 30 -10.61 -2.88 8.31
CA TRP A 30 -9.37 -3.28 8.96
C TRP A 30 -8.79 -4.59 8.39
N GLY A 31 -8.73 -4.72 7.06
CA GLY A 31 -7.62 -5.47 6.48
C GLY A 31 -6.31 -4.86 6.97
N LEU A 32 -5.37 -5.69 7.42
CA LEU A 32 -4.09 -5.20 7.92
C LEU A 32 -3.30 -4.56 6.77
N GLY A 33 -3.49 -5.08 5.55
CA GLY A 33 -3.01 -4.50 4.29
C GLY A 33 -3.54 -3.08 4.06
N GLU A 34 -4.86 -2.89 4.02
CA GLU A 34 -5.48 -1.58 3.72
C GLU A 34 -5.07 -0.49 4.73
N ARG A 35 -5.08 -0.81 6.03
CA ARG A 35 -4.65 0.14 7.08
C ARG A 35 -3.19 0.53 6.91
N LEU A 36 -2.33 -0.43 6.55
CA LEU A 36 -0.93 -0.15 6.32
C LEU A 36 -0.75 0.67 5.03
N THR A 37 -1.52 0.41 3.97
CA THR A 37 -1.53 1.20 2.72
C THR A 37 -1.88 2.66 3.00
N TRP A 38 -2.93 2.91 3.78
CA TRP A 38 -3.33 4.27 4.18
C TRP A 38 -2.21 4.99 4.94
N ILE A 39 -1.66 4.35 5.98
CA ILE A 39 -0.62 4.95 6.82
C ILE A 39 0.64 5.19 5.99
N ALA A 40 1.08 4.19 5.22
CA ALA A 40 2.27 4.27 4.39
C ALA A 40 2.11 5.36 3.32
N GLY A 41 0.98 5.42 2.63
CA GLY A 41 0.68 6.45 1.63
C GLY A 41 0.69 7.86 2.22
N LEU A 42 0.04 8.05 3.37
CA LEU A 42 0.00 9.34 4.06
C LEU A 42 1.40 9.77 4.53
N VAL A 43 2.15 8.86 5.16
CA VAL A 43 3.52 9.14 5.63
C VAL A 43 4.42 9.46 4.44
N LEU A 44 4.30 8.73 3.33
CA LEU A 44 5.08 8.95 2.11
C LEU A 44 4.76 10.31 1.46
N ALA A 45 3.49 10.71 1.46
CA ALA A 45 3.10 12.02 0.95
C ALA A 45 3.65 13.16 1.83
N VAL A 46 3.52 13.04 3.15
CA VAL A 46 4.00 14.04 4.10
C VAL A 46 5.53 14.12 4.09
N SER A 47 6.22 13.00 3.94
CA SER A 47 7.69 12.96 3.97
C SER A 47 8.32 13.75 2.81
N ALA A 48 7.63 13.93 1.68
CA ALA A 48 8.10 14.79 0.58
C ALA A 48 8.24 16.27 0.99
N PHE A 49 7.52 16.73 2.02
CA PHE A 49 7.62 18.09 2.55
C PHE A 49 8.58 18.21 3.75
N THR A 50 9.25 17.12 4.11
CA THR A 50 10.25 17.12 5.18
C THR A 50 11.66 17.25 4.62
N GLY A 51 12.63 17.60 5.47
CA GLY A 51 14.02 17.80 5.08
C GLY A 51 14.65 16.52 4.52
N TRP A 52 14.88 16.48 3.22
CA TRP A 52 15.57 15.40 2.52
C TRP A 52 17.09 15.60 2.52
N TYR A 53 17.52 16.86 2.57
CA TYR A 53 18.92 17.23 2.71
C TYR A 53 19.08 18.30 3.77
N SER A 54 20.17 18.25 4.51
CA SER A 54 20.50 19.23 5.54
C SER A 54 22.00 19.48 5.57
N GLY A 55 22.43 20.73 5.66
CA GLY A 55 23.83 21.10 5.73
C GLY A 55 24.00 22.55 6.16
N THR A 56 25.24 22.94 6.44
CA THR A 56 25.60 24.30 6.81
C THR A 56 25.95 25.10 5.55
N GLY A 57 25.16 26.15 5.26
CA GLY A 57 25.44 27.12 4.21
C GLY A 57 25.76 28.47 4.84
N GLU A 58 26.95 29.02 4.58
CA GLU A 58 27.39 30.33 5.12
C GLU A 58 27.20 30.50 6.64
N GLY A 59 27.40 29.43 7.41
CA GLY A 59 27.27 29.45 8.87
C GLY A 59 25.83 29.32 9.41
N VAL A 60 24.85 29.07 8.53
CA VAL A 60 23.45 28.81 8.90
C VAL A 60 23.07 27.38 8.51
N ASP A 61 22.35 26.69 9.40
CA ASP A 61 21.78 25.38 9.09
C ASP A 61 20.63 25.53 8.09
N VAL A 62 20.81 24.96 6.90
CA VAL A 62 19.82 24.95 5.82
C VAL A 62 19.26 23.54 5.66
N SER A 63 17.94 23.42 5.60
CA SER A 63 17.24 22.18 5.28
C SER A 63 16.46 22.32 3.98
N VAL A 64 16.70 21.39 3.05
CA VAL A 64 16.02 21.33 1.75
C VAL A 64 14.97 20.23 1.82
N ILE A 65 13.71 20.64 1.66
CA ILE A 65 12.60 19.70 1.61
C ILE A 65 12.56 18.93 0.29
N GLY A 66 12.08 17.68 0.34
CA GLY A 66 12.01 16.78 -0.83
C GLY A 66 11.31 17.39 -2.05
N TRP A 67 10.25 18.17 -1.86
CA TRP A 67 9.50 18.86 -2.91
C TRP A 67 10.38 19.75 -3.81
N HIS A 68 11.38 20.42 -3.22
CA HIS A 68 12.31 21.29 -3.93
C HIS A 68 13.47 20.56 -4.59
N THR A 69 13.60 19.24 -4.37
CA THR A 69 14.71 18.44 -4.90
C THR A 69 14.50 17.91 -6.32
N GLY A 70 13.63 18.57 -7.11
CA GLY A 70 13.36 18.21 -8.50
C GLY A 70 12.10 17.35 -8.70
N VAL A 71 12.09 16.52 -9.76
CA VAL A 71 10.92 15.73 -10.19
C VAL A 71 10.66 14.54 -9.25
N LEU A 72 11.72 13.89 -8.78
CA LEU A 72 11.62 12.72 -7.90
C LEU A 72 10.84 13.00 -6.61
N GLY A 73 11.08 14.13 -5.96
CA GLY A 73 10.33 14.51 -4.74
C GLY A 73 8.83 14.70 -5.00
N LYS A 74 8.48 15.24 -6.17
CA LYS A 74 7.07 15.40 -6.59
C LYS A 74 6.43 14.06 -6.89
N LEU A 75 7.15 13.16 -7.58
CA LEU A 75 6.69 11.80 -7.84
C LEU A 75 6.38 11.05 -6.54
N VAL A 76 7.27 11.12 -5.55
CA VAL A 76 7.05 10.48 -4.25
C VAL A 76 5.78 11.03 -3.56
N PHE A 77 5.58 12.36 -3.59
CA PHE A 77 4.35 12.97 -3.09
C PHE A 77 3.09 12.44 -3.80
N PHE A 78 3.08 12.45 -5.15
CA PHE A 78 1.92 11.99 -5.92
C PHE A 78 1.66 10.50 -5.79
N ILE A 79 2.71 9.68 -5.62
CA ILE A 79 2.55 8.25 -5.35
C ILE A 79 1.93 8.05 -3.96
N GLY A 80 2.38 8.76 -2.93
CA GLY A 80 1.76 8.72 -1.60
C GLY A 80 0.29 9.15 -1.64
N LEU A 81 -0.03 10.21 -2.39
CA LEU A 81 -1.39 10.65 -2.61
C LEU A 81 -2.23 9.61 -3.38
N ALA A 82 -1.65 8.94 -4.37
CA ALA A 82 -2.33 7.89 -5.11
C ALA A 82 -2.71 6.71 -4.20
N LEU A 83 -1.80 6.27 -3.32
CA LEU A 83 -2.10 5.23 -2.32
C LEU A 83 -3.24 5.63 -1.39
N VAL A 84 -3.22 6.87 -0.89
CA VAL A 84 -4.31 7.43 -0.08
C VAL A 84 -5.61 7.48 -0.87
N ALA A 85 -5.56 7.91 -2.13
CA ALA A 85 -6.72 8.01 -3.00
C ALA A 85 -7.34 6.65 -3.31
N LEU A 86 -6.53 5.60 -3.50
CA LEU A 86 -7.01 4.22 -3.67
C LEU A 86 -7.86 3.79 -2.47
N VAL A 87 -7.35 3.99 -1.26
CA VAL A 87 -8.10 3.68 -0.02
C VAL A 87 -9.38 4.52 0.06
N VAL A 88 -9.31 5.82 -0.22
CA VAL A 88 -10.51 6.69 -0.19
C VAL A 88 -11.55 6.26 -1.22
N LEU A 89 -11.12 5.85 -2.41
CA LEU A 89 -12.01 5.39 -3.49
C LEU A 89 -12.80 4.16 -3.04
N ARG A 90 -12.13 3.22 -2.37
CA ARG A 90 -12.76 2.05 -1.74
C ARG A 90 -13.74 2.42 -0.64
N LEU A 91 -13.39 3.38 0.22
CA LEU A 91 -14.32 3.89 1.25
C LEU A 91 -15.62 4.45 0.64
N THR A 92 -15.56 4.95 -0.60
CA THR A 92 -16.74 5.43 -1.33
C THR A 92 -17.47 4.35 -2.13
N GLY A 93 -17.03 3.08 -2.05
CA GLY A 93 -17.62 1.95 -2.76
C GLY A 93 -17.26 1.91 -4.25
N VAL A 94 -16.18 2.57 -4.66
CA VAL A 94 -15.68 2.54 -6.03
C VAL A 94 -14.50 1.59 -6.09
N ASP A 95 -14.71 0.44 -6.74
CA ASP A 95 -13.70 -0.58 -6.91
C ASP A 95 -12.90 -0.39 -8.21
N LEU A 96 -11.67 -0.90 -8.22
CA LEU A 96 -10.93 -1.02 -9.47
C LEU A 96 -11.59 -2.02 -10.41
N PRO A 97 -11.42 -1.86 -11.74
CA PRO A 97 -11.89 -2.84 -12.69
C PRO A 97 -11.30 -4.22 -12.37
N ALA A 98 -12.14 -5.27 -12.42
CA ALA A 98 -11.78 -6.64 -12.06
C ALA A 98 -10.57 -7.24 -12.84
N ALA A 99 -10.10 -6.57 -13.89
CA ALA A 99 -8.89 -6.93 -14.62
C ALA A 99 -7.58 -6.58 -13.89
N VAL A 100 -7.63 -5.72 -12.86
CA VAL A 100 -6.43 -5.23 -12.16
C VAL A 100 -6.55 -5.56 -10.67
N PRO A 101 -5.74 -6.51 -10.15
CA PRO A 101 -5.68 -6.77 -8.71
C PRO A 101 -5.16 -5.55 -7.98
N GLU A 102 -5.82 -5.16 -6.90
CA GLU A 102 -5.51 -3.92 -6.22
C GLU A 102 -4.20 -4.01 -5.43
N SER A 103 -3.97 -5.15 -4.78
CA SER A 103 -2.71 -5.51 -4.16
C SER A 103 -1.52 -5.30 -5.12
N LEU A 104 -1.67 -5.62 -6.40
CA LEU A 104 -0.65 -5.41 -7.44
C LEU A 104 -0.41 -3.91 -7.68
N VAL A 105 -1.45 -3.08 -7.68
CA VAL A 105 -1.33 -1.62 -7.82
C VAL A 105 -0.59 -1.02 -6.62
N VAL A 106 -0.93 -1.44 -5.39
CA VAL A 106 -0.26 -0.98 -4.17
C VAL A 106 1.22 -1.37 -4.18
N ILE A 107 1.54 -2.62 -4.54
CA ILE A 107 2.93 -3.10 -4.67
C ILE A 107 3.68 -2.30 -5.73
N ALA A 108 3.07 -2.06 -6.89
CA ALA A 108 3.69 -1.31 -7.99
C ALA A 108 3.99 0.14 -7.59
N LEU A 109 3.03 0.82 -6.96
CA LEU A 109 3.20 2.18 -6.44
C LEU A 109 4.26 2.22 -5.33
N GLY A 110 4.21 1.30 -4.37
CA GLY A 110 5.22 1.19 -3.31
C GLY A 110 6.63 0.95 -3.87
N SER A 111 6.75 0.08 -4.87
CA SER A 111 8.02 -0.21 -5.56
C SER A 111 8.55 1.00 -6.32
N ALA A 112 7.67 1.72 -7.04
CA ALA A 112 8.04 2.96 -7.73
C ALA A 112 8.53 4.03 -6.74
N ALA A 113 7.84 4.20 -5.61
CA ALA A 113 8.27 5.10 -4.53
C ALA A 113 9.62 4.67 -3.94
N PHE A 114 9.81 3.37 -3.71
CA PHE A 114 11.05 2.82 -3.18
C PHE A 114 12.22 3.10 -4.13
N ILE A 115 12.05 2.86 -5.43
CA ILE A 115 13.06 3.19 -6.44
C ILE A 115 13.36 4.70 -6.45
N CYS A 116 12.32 5.55 -6.48
CA CYS A 116 12.52 7.01 -6.51
C CYS A 116 13.30 7.50 -5.28
N THR A 117 12.93 7.02 -4.09
CA THR A 117 13.59 7.38 -2.82
C THR A 117 14.99 6.79 -2.70
N LEU A 118 15.21 5.56 -3.19
CA LEU A 118 16.52 4.92 -3.21
C LEU A 118 17.49 5.64 -4.14
N VAL A 119 17.05 5.98 -5.36
CA VAL A 119 17.83 6.81 -6.30
C VAL A 119 18.22 8.12 -5.62
N ARG A 120 17.28 8.75 -4.93
CA ARG A 120 17.55 9.98 -4.16
C ARG A 120 18.52 9.75 -3.00
N ALA A 121 18.44 8.61 -2.33
CA ALA A 121 19.34 8.23 -1.25
C ALA A 121 20.77 8.09 -1.77
N ILE A 122 20.99 7.41 -2.89
CA ILE A 122 22.34 7.10 -3.38
C ILE A 122 22.94 8.24 -4.21
N SER A 123 22.12 8.92 -5.01
CA SER A 123 22.52 9.99 -5.92
C SER A 123 22.10 11.35 -5.37
N ILE A 124 23.04 12.00 -4.69
CA ILE A 124 22.91 13.40 -4.27
C ILE A 124 23.10 14.27 -5.52
N PRO A 125 22.23 15.25 -5.83
CA PRO A 125 22.44 16.15 -6.95
C PRO A 125 23.62 17.06 -6.65
N ASP A 126 24.31 17.46 -7.70
CA ASP A 126 25.50 18.28 -7.61
C ASP A 126 25.23 19.63 -6.91
N GLU A 127 24.02 20.18 -7.03
CA GLU A 127 23.58 21.40 -6.34
C GLU A 127 23.50 21.28 -4.81
N PHE A 128 23.47 20.06 -4.25
CA PHE A 128 23.39 19.82 -2.80
C PHE A 128 24.61 19.08 -2.25
N PHE A 129 25.76 19.11 -2.93
CA PHE A 129 26.98 18.41 -2.49
C PHE A 129 27.47 18.84 -1.10
N PHE A 130 27.10 20.04 -0.65
CA PHE A 130 27.42 20.58 0.67
C PHE A 130 26.51 20.03 1.79
N ALA A 131 25.42 19.34 1.45
CA ALA A 131 24.40 18.88 2.38
C ALA A 131 24.40 17.35 2.54
N GLY A 132 24.25 16.90 3.78
CA GLY A 132 24.04 15.49 4.12
C GLY A 132 22.60 15.03 3.87
N ARG A 133 22.36 13.73 4.06
CA ARG A 133 21.02 13.12 3.95
C ARG A 133 20.19 13.47 5.18
N GLY A 134 19.05 14.13 4.96
CA GLY A 134 18.09 14.47 5.99
C GLY A 134 17.17 13.30 6.38
N ILE A 135 16.51 13.43 7.52
CA ILE A 135 15.62 12.41 8.07
C ILE A 135 14.42 12.10 7.17
N GLY A 136 13.94 13.10 6.42
CA GLY A 136 12.79 12.95 5.53
C GLY A 136 13.00 11.92 4.43
N LEU A 137 14.24 11.76 3.97
CA LEU A 137 14.61 10.78 2.97
C LEU A 137 14.45 9.35 3.53
N TRP A 138 14.93 9.12 4.75
CA TRP A 138 14.80 7.83 5.45
C TRP A 138 13.35 7.49 5.77
N ILE A 139 12.55 8.47 6.22
CA ILE A 139 11.11 8.29 6.44
C ILE A 139 10.43 7.84 5.14
N SER A 140 10.75 8.50 4.02
CA SER A 140 10.19 8.16 2.70
C SER A 140 10.55 6.73 2.29
N LEU A 141 11.81 6.32 2.52
CA LEU A 141 12.29 4.98 2.19
C LEU A 141 11.56 3.89 3.00
N VAL A 142 11.42 4.10 4.31
CA VAL A 142 10.70 3.19 5.20
C VAL A 142 9.21 3.15 4.84
N ALA A 143 8.60 4.29 4.54
CA ALA A 143 7.20 4.36 4.12
C ALA A 143 6.96 3.62 2.81
N ALA A 144 7.87 3.75 1.83
CA ALA A 144 7.78 3.00 0.58
C ALA A 144 7.88 1.49 0.81
N LEU A 145 8.79 1.05 1.69
CA LEU A 145 8.88 -0.36 2.07
C LEU A 145 7.61 -0.86 2.79
N ALA A 146 7.03 -0.03 3.67
CA ALA A 146 5.76 -0.33 4.32
C ALA A 146 4.60 -0.44 3.31
N ALA A 147 4.58 0.39 2.25
CA ALA A 147 3.59 0.29 1.18
C ALA A 147 3.73 -1.03 0.39
N ILE A 148 4.97 -1.47 0.11
CA ILE A 148 5.20 -2.78 -0.51
C ILE A 148 4.69 -3.91 0.39
N ALA A 149 5.03 -3.85 1.69
CA ALA A 149 4.57 -4.84 2.67
C ALA A 149 3.04 -4.84 2.79
N ALA A 150 2.39 -3.67 2.72
CA ALA A 150 0.94 -3.54 2.72
C ALA A 150 0.29 -4.28 1.54
N GLY A 151 0.80 -4.06 0.33
CA GLY A 151 0.28 -4.77 -0.83
C GLY A 151 0.54 -6.28 -0.78
N LEU A 152 1.66 -6.74 -0.22
CA LEU A 152 1.91 -8.18 -0.01
C LEU A 152 0.96 -8.80 1.03
N LEU A 153 0.61 -8.05 2.09
CA LEU A 153 -0.40 -8.47 3.05
C LEU A 153 -1.77 -8.56 2.40
N GLU A 154 -2.11 -7.59 1.57
CA GLU A 154 -3.36 -7.55 0.81
C GLU A 154 -3.49 -8.74 -0.15
N VAL A 155 -2.41 -9.12 -0.87
CA VAL A 155 -2.37 -10.37 -1.64
C VAL A 155 -2.74 -11.58 -0.77
N SER A 156 -2.26 -11.61 0.48
CA SER A 156 -2.52 -12.73 1.39
C SER A 156 -3.95 -12.74 1.92
N GLU A 157 -4.62 -11.59 1.95
CA GLU A 157 -6.03 -11.42 2.33
C GLU A 157 -6.99 -11.70 1.16
N GLU A 158 -6.52 -11.55 -0.09
CA GLU A 158 -7.27 -11.82 -1.33
C GLU A 158 -7.33 -13.31 -1.72
N LEU A 159 -6.42 -14.14 -1.21
CA LEU A 159 -6.28 -15.58 -1.52
C LEU A 159 -7.16 -16.49 -0.65
#